data_AF-A0A959T9G8-F1
#
_entry.id   AF-A0A959T9G8-F1
#
_cell.length_a   1.000
_cell.length_b   1.000
_cell.length_c   1.000
_cell.angle_alpha   90.00
_cell.angle_beta   90.00
_cell.angle_gamma   90.00
#
_symmetry.space_group_name_H-M   'P 1'
#
loop_
_entity.id
_entity.type
_entity.pdbx_description
1 polymer ?
#
loop_
_entity_poly.entity_id
_entity_poly.type
_entity_poly.pdbx_seq_one_letter_code
_entity_poly.pdbx_strand_id
1 'polypeptide(L)'
;MAATRPPHLWQALLPLVLLILLLVANLQVFGDGSLGGPNQFALLAGAAVALVVGAANGERFSELIDHVVRSIATAVPGILILLLIGSLTGAWLLSGTVPAMIAHGVQLLSPRVFLVATCLVCAVVSLATGSSWSTAATVGIALIGVG
;
A
#
# COMPACT_ATOMS: atom_id res chain seq x y z
N MET A 1 -23.89 4.99 -31.25
CA MET A 1 -22.96 5.14 -30.11
C MET A 1 -23.59 4.42 -28.94
N ALA A 2 -23.01 3.33 -28.45
CA ALA A 2 -23.56 2.64 -27.28
C ALA A 2 -23.37 3.57 -26.07
N ALA A 3 -24.44 3.84 -25.33
CA ALA A 3 -24.36 4.64 -24.11
C ALA A 3 -23.54 3.86 -23.07
N THR A 4 -22.45 4.45 -22.59
CA THR A 4 -21.70 3.93 -21.45
C THR A 4 -22.62 3.91 -20.24
N ARG A 5 -22.70 2.76 -19.58
CA ARG A 5 -23.52 2.59 -18.37
C ARG A 5 -22.61 2.50 -17.16
N PRO A 6 -22.86 3.25 -16.09
CA PRO A 6 -22.09 3.07 -14.87
C PRO A 6 -22.28 1.63 -14.38
N PRO A 7 -21.20 0.92 -13.99
CA PRO A 7 -21.31 -0.44 -13.51
C PRO A 7 -22.18 -0.48 -12.26
N HIS A 8 -23.06 -1.48 -12.17
CA HIS A 8 -23.82 -1.72 -10.95
C HIS A 8 -22.88 -2.13 -9.81
N LEU A 9 -23.25 -1.86 -8.56
CA LEU A 9 -22.42 -2.15 -7.38
C LEU A 9 -21.91 -3.60 -7.36
N TRP A 10 -22.74 -4.57 -7.75
CA TRP A 10 -22.37 -5.97 -7.85
C TRP A 10 -21.22 -6.23 -8.85
N GLN A 11 -21.26 -5.56 -10.00
CA GLN A 11 -20.24 -5.71 -11.04
C GLN A 11 -18.90 -5.09 -10.60
N ALA A 12 -18.94 -3.99 -9.85
CA ALA A 12 -17.75 -3.38 -9.26
C ALA A 12 -17.15 -4.24 -8.13
N LEU A 13 -18.00 -4.93 -7.36
CA LEU A 13 -17.56 -5.84 -6.30
C LEU A 13 -16.92 -7.12 -6.83
N LEU A 14 -17.31 -7.60 -8.01
CA LEU A 14 -16.83 -8.84 -8.59
C LEU A 14 -15.28 -8.94 -8.68
N PRO A 15 -14.57 -8.03 -9.37
CA PRO A 15 -13.11 -8.10 -9.45
C PRO A 15 -12.43 -7.91 -8.09
N LEU A 16 -13.03 -7.11 -7.19
CA LEU A 16 -12.51 -6.88 -5.84
C LEU A 16 -12.59 -8.14 -4.98
N VAL A 17 -13.75 -8.78 -4.92
CA VAL A 17 -13.96 -10.00 -4.13
C VAL A 17 -13.10 -11.14 -4.69
N LEU A 18 -13.05 -11.30 -6.01
CA LEU A 18 -12.17 -12.26 -6.66
C LEU A 18 -10.71 -12.05 -6.26
N LEU A 19 -10.22 -10.80 -6.33
CA LEU A 19 -8.85 -10.47 -5.97
C LEU A 19 -8.56 -10.83 -4.51
N ILE A 20 -9.44 -10.47 -3.57
CA ILE A 20 -9.27 -10.77 -2.15
C ILE A 20 -9.20 -12.29 -1.93
N LEU A 21 -10.11 -13.05 -2.56
CA LEU A 21 -10.12 -14.51 -2.44
C LEU A 21 -8.84 -15.14 -2.99
N LEU A 22 -8.35 -14.66 -4.14
CA LEU A 22 -7.09 -15.15 -4.71
C LEU A 22 -5.89 -14.83 -3.83
N LEU A 23 -5.83 -13.64 -3.23
CA LEU A 23 -4.75 -13.28 -2.31
C LEU A 23 -4.78 -14.13 -1.04
N VAL A 24 -5.96 -14.35 -0.45
CA VAL A 24 -6.11 -15.24 0.72
C VAL A 24 -5.72 -16.67 0.37
N ALA A 25 -6.16 -17.19 -0.78
CA ALA A 25 -5.80 -18.52 -1.24
C ALA A 25 -4.28 -18.65 -1.47
N ASN A 26 -3.65 -17.65 -2.08
CA ASN A 26 -2.20 -17.63 -2.27
C ASN A 26 -1.44 -17.66 -0.95
N LEU A 27 -1.89 -16.90 0.05
CA LEU A 27 -1.29 -16.92 1.39
C LEU A 27 -1.46 -18.28 2.06
N GLN A 28 -2.61 -18.95 1.91
CA GLN A 28 -2.84 -20.27 2.50
C GLN A 28 -2.02 -21.39 1.83
N VAL A 29 -1.81 -21.31 0.51
CA VAL A 29 -1.10 -22.35 -0.25
C VAL A 29 0.41 -22.13 -0.25
N PHE A 30 0.86 -20.89 -0.44
CA PHE A 30 2.27 -20.56 -0.64
C PHE A 30 2.92 -19.85 0.55
N GLY A 31 2.15 -19.41 1.54
CA GLY A 31 2.66 -18.65 2.69
C GLY A 31 3.48 -17.43 2.25
N ASP A 32 4.70 -17.32 2.77
CA ASP A 32 5.66 -16.26 2.41
C ASP A 32 6.08 -16.31 0.93
N GLY A 33 6.02 -17.49 0.30
CA GLY A 33 6.29 -17.68 -1.13
C GLY A 33 5.26 -17.01 -2.05
N SER A 34 4.12 -16.57 -1.51
CA SER A 34 3.09 -15.85 -2.27
C SER A 34 3.59 -14.52 -2.87
N LEU A 35 4.62 -13.92 -2.26
CA LEU A 35 5.24 -12.67 -2.72
C LEU A 35 6.12 -12.86 -3.97
N GLY A 36 6.57 -14.08 -4.24
CA GLY A 36 7.53 -14.40 -5.31
C GLY A 36 6.92 -14.52 -6.72
N GLY A 37 5.63 -14.26 -6.90
CA GLY A 37 4.95 -14.43 -8.19
C GLY A 37 3.43 -14.65 -8.10
N PRO A 38 2.93 -15.52 -7.18
CA PRO A 38 1.50 -15.83 -7.11
C PRO A 38 0.60 -14.59 -6.95
N ASN A 39 1.00 -13.63 -6.12
CA ASN A 39 0.20 -12.41 -5.91
C ASN A 39 0.16 -11.51 -7.16
N GLN A 40 1.24 -11.47 -7.95
CA GLN A 40 1.31 -10.74 -9.21
C GLN A 40 0.31 -11.33 -10.22
N PHE A 41 0.21 -12.66 -10.31
CA PHE A 41 -0.80 -13.32 -11.14
C PHE A 41 -2.23 -13.06 -10.65
N ALA A 42 -2.46 -13.06 -9.33
CA ALA A 42 -3.76 -12.73 -8.76
C ALA A 42 -4.21 -11.29 -9.11
N LEU A 43 -3.28 -10.32 -9.04
CA LEU A 43 -3.52 -8.93 -9.43
C LEU A 43 -3.85 -8.82 -10.92
N LEU A 44 -3.11 -9.52 -11.79
CA LEU A 44 -3.39 -9.56 -13.23
C LEU A 44 -4.75 -10.18 -13.53
N ALA A 45 -5.13 -11.25 -12.84
CA ALA A 45 -6.44 -11.89 -12.99
C ALA A 45 -7.58 -10.96 -12.56
N GLY A 46 -7.45 -10.28 -11.41
CA GLY A 46 -8.42 -9.28 -10.95
C GLY A 46 -8.55 -8.11 -11.92
N ALA A 47 -7.43 -7.61 -12.45
CA ALA A 47 -7.42 -6.55 -13.46
C ALA A 47 -8.07 -6.99 -14.78
N ALA A 48 -7.83 -8.23 -15.22
CA ALA A 48 -8.48 -8.79 -16.41
C ALA A 48 -10.00 -8.86 -16.24
N VAL A 49 -10.49 -9.30 -15.08
CA VAL A 49 -11.94 -9.31 -14.79
C VAL A 49 -12.51 -7.89 -14.74
N ALA A 50 -11.79 -6.94 -14.15
CA ALA A 50 -12.20 -5.53 -14.16
C ALA A 50 -12.31 -4.96 -15.58
N LEU A 51 -11.36 -5.28 -16.46
CA LEU A 51 -11.39 -4.90 -17.88
C LEU A 51 -12.60 -5.51 -18.61
N VAL A 52 -12.90 -6.80 -18.37
CA VAL A 52 -14.08 -7.45 -18.95
C VAL A 52 -15.38 -6.79 -18.47
N VAL A 53 -15.47 -6.46 -17.17
CA VAL A 53 -16.63 -5.75 -16.62
C VAL A 53 -16.79 -4.37 -17.24
N GLY A 54 -15.71 -3.61 -17.41
CA GLY A 54 -15.73 -2.31 -18.07
C GLY A 54 -16.19 -2.40 -19.52
N ALA A 55 -15.62 -3.35 -20.27
CA ALA A 55 -16.00 -3.58 -21.67
C ALA A 55 -17.47 -4.03 -21.80
N ALA A 56 -17.96 -4.89 -20.90
CA ALA A 56 -19.35 -5.35 -20.88
C ALA A 56 -20.36 -4.22 -20.58
N ASN A 57 -19.92 -3.14 -19.92
CA ASN A 57 -20.73 -1.94 -19.65
C ASN A 57 -20.63 -0.88 -20.77
N GLY A 58 -19.96 -1.22 -21.86
CA GLY A 58 -19.91 -0.39 -23.08
C GLY A 58 -18.75 0.60 -23.13
N GLU A 59 -17.78 0.53 -22.21
CA GLU A 59 -16.57 1.33 -22.30
C GLU A 59 -15.67 0.87 -23.44
N ARG A 60 -15.07 1.83 -24.15
CA ARG A 60 -14.11 1.51 -25.20
C ARG A 60 -12.82 1.02 -24.59
N PHE A 61 -12.20 0.03 -25.21
CA PHE A 61 -10.90 -0.48 -24.76
C PHE A 61 -9.83 0.62 -24.63
N SER A 62 -9.81 1.61 -25.53
CA SER A 62 -8.91 2.76 -25.42
C SER A 62 -9.13 3.59 -24.14
N GLU A 63 -10.39 3.79 -23.75
CA GLU A 63 -10.75 4.53 -22.53
C GLU A 63 -10.34 3.74 -21.28
N LEU A 64 -10.57 2.43 -21.28
CA LEU A 64 -10.12 1.54 -20.20
C LEU A 64 -8.61 1.60 -20.00
N ILE A 65 -7.82 1.60 -21.08
CA ILE A 65 -6.36 1.75 -20.99
C ILE A 65 -5.97 3.13 -20.47
N ASP A 66 -6.64 4.20 -20.91
CA ASP A 66 -6.41 5.55 -20.37
C ASP A 66 -6.69 5.61 -18.86
N HIS A 67 -7.73 4.93 -18.38
CA HIS A 67 -8.03 4.81 -16.95
C HIS A 67 -6.92 4.08 -16.18
N VAL A 68 -6.38 2.99 -16.73
CA VAL A 68 -5.24 2.28 -16.14
C VAL A 68 -4.01 3.19 -16.06
N VAL A 69 -3.67 3.89 -17.14
CA VAL A 69 -2.51 4.80 -17.18
C VAL A 69 -2.67 5.93 -16.15
N ARG A 70 -3.87 6.52 -16.05
CA ARG A 70 -4.17 7.53 -15.02
C ARG A 70 -4.04 6.97 -13.61
N SER A 71 -4.50 5.75 -13.38
CA SER A 71 -4.37 5.08 -12.08
C SER A 71 -2.92 4.81 -11.70
N ILE A 72 -2.04 4.53 -12.66
CA ILE A 72 -0.60 4.41 -12.41
C ILE A 72 -0.02 5.78 -12.10
N ALA A 73 -0.38 6.81 -12.87
CA ALA A 73 0.12 8.17 -12.70
C ALA A 73 -0.21 8.74 -11.31
N THR A 74 -1.37 8.42 -10.74
CA THR A 74 -1.73 8.85 -9.37
C THR A 74 -0.89 8.15 -8.29
N ALA A 75 -0.33 6.97 -8.56
CA ALA A 75 0.54 6.25 -7.63
C ALA A 75 2.01 6.73 -7.67
N VAL A 76 2.46 7.33 -8.78
CA VAL A 76 3.86 7.77 -8.97
C VAL A 76 4.38 8.67 -7.84
N PRO A 77 3.67 9.72 -7.39
CA PRO A 77 4.15 10.56 -6.29
C PRO A 77 4.41 9.76 -5.01
N GLY A 78 3.54 8.78 -4.70
CA GLY A 78 3.71 7.90 -3.55
C GLY A 78 4.96 7.02 -3.66
N ILE A 79 5.22 6.46 -4.84
CA ILE A 79 6.43 5.67 -5.12
C ILE A 79 7.70 6.52 -4.92
N LEU A 80 7.71 7.75 -5.43
CA LEU A 80 8.84 8.67 -5.27
C LEU A 80 9.08 9.02 -3.79
N ILE A 81 8.03 9.26 -3.02
CA ILE A 81 8.12 9.51 -1.58
C ILE A 81 8.72 8.29 -0.86
N LEU A 82 8.23 7.08 -1.14
CA LEU A 82 8.76 5.85 -0.54
C LEU A 82 10.22 5.60 -0.91
N LEU A 83 10.61 5.91 -2.14
CA LEU A 83 12.00 5.81 -2.59
C LEU A 83 12.92 6.75 -1.79
N LEU A 84 12.51 8.01 -1.60
CA LEU A 84 13.28 8.99 -0.82
C LEU A 84 13.36 8.63 0.66
N ILE A 85 12.26 8.13 1.24
CA ILE A 85 12.26 7.65 2.63
C ILE A 85 13.16 6.43 2.78
N GLY A 86 13.11 5.50 1.82
CA GLY A 86 13.97 4.32 1.82
C GLY A 86 15.46 4.68 1.74
N SER A 87 15.84 5.62 0.87
CA SER A 87 17.22 6.08 0.76
C SER A 87 17.69 6.81 2.04
N LEU A 88 16.83 7.67 2.61
CA LEU A 88 17.11 8.37 3.87
C LEU A 88 17.28 7.39 5.04
N THR A 89 16.38 6.41 5.16
CA THR A 89 16.43 5.39 6.22
C THR A 89 17.68 4.53 6.08
N GLY A 90 18.05 4.15 4.85
CA GLY A 90 19.30 3.44 4.57
C GLY A 90 20.54 4.26 4.99
N ALA A 91 20.56 5.55 4.67
CA ALA A 91 21.65 6.44 5.09
C ALA A 91 21.74 6.56 6.62
N TRP A 92 20.61 6.66 7.32
CA TRP A 92 20.58 6.71 8.79
C TRP A 92 20.98 5.42 9.48
N LEU A 93 20.69 4.27 8.87
CA LEU A 93 21.16 2.98 9.37
C LEU A 93 22.69 2.91 9.28
N LEU A 94 23.28 3.34 8.15
CA LEU A 94 24.73 3.36 7.95
C LEU A 94 25.45 4.39 8.83
N SER A 95 24.85 5.57 9.05
CA SER A 95 25.43 6.62 9.89
C SER A 95 25.26 6.37 11.39
N GLY A 96 24.54 5.32 11.79
CA GLY A 96 24.26 5.03 13.20
C GLY A 96 23.18 5.93 13.83
N THR A 97 22.53 6.80 13.05
CA THR A 97 21.48 7.70 13.56
C THR A 97 20.25 6.90 14.04
N VAL A 98 19.77 5.94 13.25
CA VAL A 98 18.64 5.06 13.67
C VAL A 98 19.04 4.19 14.87
N PRO A 99 20.19 3.49 14.87
CA PRO A 99 20.67 2.77 16.05
C PRO A 99 20.75 3.62 17.33
N ALA A 100 21.25 4.86 17.23
CA ALA A 100 21.31 5.79 18.36
C ALA A 100 19.91 6.18 18.86
N MET A 101 18.97 6.46 17.93
CA MET A 101 17.57 6.72 18.29
C MET A 101 16.92 5.52 19.00
N ILE A 102 17.23 4.28 18.61
CA ILE A 102 16.71 3.09 19.27
C ILE A 102 17.29 2.96 20.69
N ALA A 103 18.61 3.06 20.83
CA ALA A 103 19.29 2.93 22.12
C ALA A 103 18.83 3.98 23.15
N HIS A 104 18.63 5.23 22.71
CA HIS A 104 18.18 6.31 23.57
C HIS A 104 16.65 6.41 23.69
N GLY A 105 15.89 5.95 22.69
CA GLY A 105 14.43 5.95 22.67
C GLY A 105 13.82 5.05 23.73
N VAL A 106 14.42 3.86 23.96
CA VAL A 106 14.04 2.94 25.05
C VAL A 106 14.29 3.56 26.43
N GLN A 107 15.26 4.46 26.57
CA GLN A 107 15.55 5.15 27.82
C GLN A 107 14.57 6.32 28.07
N LEU A 108 14.10 6.98 27.01
CA LEU A 108 13.16 8.10 27.09
C LEU A 108 11.70 7.64 27.29
N LEU A 109 11.29 6.52 26.67
CA LEU A 109 9.91 6.03 26.73
C LEU A 109 9.80 4.81 27.65
N SER A 110 9.02 4.91 28.73
CA SER A 110 8.68 3.73 29.51
C SER A 110 7.82 2.74 28.68
N PRO A 111 8.05 1.42 28.78
CA PRO A 111 7.28 0.42 28.02
C PRO A 111 5.76 0.51 28.22
N ARG A 112 5.32 1.06 29.36
CA ARG A 112 3.89 1.22 29.70
C ARG A 112 3.17 2.30 28.87
N VAL A 113 3.89 3.33 28.42
CA VAL A 113 3.29 4.44 27.65
C VAL A 113 3.67 4.42 26.17
N PHE A 114 4.57 3.52 25.78
CA PHE A 114 5.14 3.45 24.44
C PHE A 114 4.07 3.39 23.34
N LEU A 115 3.11 2.45 23.44
CA LEU A 115 2.08 2.29 22.41
C LEU A 115 1.18 3.53 22.28
N VAL A 116 0.81 4.16 23.39
CA VAL A 116 -0.03 5.37 23.39
C VAL A 116 0.72 6.55 22.78
N ALA A 117 1.99 6.73 23.14
CA ALA A 117 2.86 7.76 22.57
C ALA A 117 3.07 7.54 21.06
N THR A 118 3.38 6.31 20.65
CA THR A 118 3.53 5.90 19.24
C THR A 118 2.25 6.18 18.45
N CYS A 119 1.08 5.85 18.99
CA CYS A 119 -0.20 6.13 18.35
C CYS A 119 -0.42 7.64 18.13
N LEU A 120 -0.14 8.48 19.14
CA LEU A 120 -0.30 9.94 19.04
C LEU A 120 0.69 10.55 18.05
N VAL A 121 1.96 10.11 18.06
CA VAL A 121 2.97 10.57 17.10
C VAL A 121 2.57 10.18 15.68
N CYS A 122 2.14 8.92 15.46
CA CYS A 122 1.63 8.49 14.16
C CYS A 122 0.40 9.29 13.72
N ALA A 123 -0.52 9.63 14.63
CA ALA A 123 -1.69 10.44 14.30
C ALA A 123 -1.28 11.86 13.85
N VAL A 124 -0.39 12.53 14.58
CA VAL A 124 0.11 13.88 14.24
C VAL A 124 0.85 13.86 12.90
N VAL A 125 1.75 12.91 12.70
CA VAL A 125 2.51 12.78 11.45
C VAL A 125 1.58 12.43 10.29
N SER A 126 0.59 11.57 10.49
CA SER A 126 -0.38 11.23 9.44
C SER A 126 -1.23 12.42 9.02
N LEU A 127 -1.64 13.27 9.96
CA LEU A 127 -2.32 14.53 9.65
C LEU A 127 -1.42 15.52 8.90
N ALA A 128 -0.15 15.61 9.28
CA ALA A 128 0.81 16.51 8.63
C ALA A 128 1.22 16.03 7.22
N THR A 129 1.39 14.73 7.03
CA THR A 129 1.82 14.12 5.76
C THR A 129 0.64 13.78 4.83
N GLY A 130 -0.58 13.69 5.37
CA GLY A 130 -1.82 13.41 4.62
C GLY A 130 -1.97 11.97 4.12
N SER A 131 -1.08 11.05 4.50
CA SER A 131 -1.10 9.64 4.09
C SER A 131 -0.56 8.71 5.17
N SER A 132 -1.35 7.69 5.54
CA SER A 132 -0.97 6.68 6.53
C SER A 132 0.24 5.83 6.09
N TRP A 133 0.37 5.57 4.78
CA TRP A 133 1.48 4.77 4.23
C TRP A 133 2.82 5.49 4.35
N SER A 134 2.84 6.82 4.17
CA SER A 134 4.05 7.63 4.34
C SER A 134 4.46 7.77 5.82
N THR A 135 3.47 7.88 6.72
CA THR A 135 3.72 7.87 8.17
C THR A 135 4.34 6.57 8.66
N ALA A 136 3.83 5.43 8.19
CA ALA A 136 4.37 4.12 8.54
C ALA A 136 5.83 3.97 8.05
N ALA A 137 6.13 4.45 6.85
CA ALA A 137 7.47 4.35 6.26
C ALA A 137 8.54 5.23 6.93
N THR A 138 8.16 6.35 7.56
CA THR A 138 9.12 7.29 8.19
C THR A 138 9.33 6.99 9.67
N VAL A 139 8.37 7.38 10.50
CA VAL A 139 8.46 7.27 11.95
C VAL A 139 8.05 5.86 12.42
N GLY A 140 7.15 5.20 11.69
CA GLY A 140 6.67 3.86 12.04
C GLY A 140 7.79 2.81 12.10
N ILE A 141 8.67 2.76 11.10
CA ILE A 141 9.81 1.81 11.07
C ILE A 141 10.75 2.04 12.28
N ALA A 142 11.03 3.31 12.61
CA ALA A 142 11.87 3.64 13.77
C ALA A 142 11.24 3.17 15.09
N LEU A 143 9.92 3.32 15.24
CA LEU A 143 9.19 2.89 16.43
C LEU A 143 9.05 1.36 16.50
N ILE A 144 8.89 0.65 15.38
CA ILE A 144 8.94 -0.83 15.34
C ILE A 144 10.30 -1.34 15.82
N GLY A 145 11.40 -0.61 15.56
CA GLY A 145 12.73 -0.99 16.05
C GLY A 145 12.96 -0.75 17.56
N VAL A 146 12.12 0.08 18.20
CA VAL A 146 12.20 0.39 19.64
C VAL A 146 11.35 -0.59 20.48
N GLY A 147 10.23 -1.08 19.93
CA GLY A 147 9.22 -1.88 20.62
C GLY A 147 9.34 -3.38 20.42
#